data_AF-A0AAW2IRX2-F1
#
_entry.id   AF-A0AAW2IRX2-F1
#
_cell.length_a   1.000
_cell.length_b   1.000
_cell.length_c   1.000
_cell.angle_alpha   90.00
_cell.angle_beta   90.00
_cell.angle_gamma   90.00
#
_symmetry.space_group_name_H-M   'P 1'
#
loop_
_entity.id
_entity.type
_entity.pdbx_description
1 polymer ?
#
loop_
_entity_poly.entity_id
_entity_poly.type
_entity_poly.pdbx_seq_one_letter_code
_entity_poly.pdbx_strand_id
1 'polypeptide(L)'
;MKFGWNFITGIETYLSSWKTIEDPAPGDFAYHLDPTGYPQIVMRQNKVVKFRIGPWNGLRFCGIPNKGRSHILHDVWIDLCQLPKDPEGWVRADWSNGCIRRTNLSCQGDAFLRYSGIKLPDSRHSWSYARMTLEECEAECLRNCSCTAYTHLGLSKGSGRLIWFDDLVDIRALSADGQDIYIRVASSELGKNLCQQIFKCSLFTIFYADTCQKYQDKSMLDFYVCKRTLKTGLVRLRWF
;
A
#
# COMPACT_ATOMS: atom_id res chain seq x y z
N MET A 1 7.97 23.87 -8.85
CA MET A 1 6.59 23.89 -8.32
C MET A 1 6.51 22.96 -7.12
N LYS A 2 5.56 23.18 -6.19
CA LYS A 2 5.34 22.32 -5.01
C LYS A 2 4.08 21.50 -5.23
N PHE A 3 4.17 20.18 -5.18
CA PHE A 3 2.99 19.30 -5.23
C PHE A 3 2.35 19.20 -3.85
N GLY A 4 1.03 19.28 -3.77
CA GLY A 4 0.25 19.11 -2.54
C GLY A 4 -0.41 20.39 -2.04
N TRP A 5 -0.79 20.37 -0.77
CA TRP A 5 -1.62 21.41 -0.15
C TRP A 5 -0.78 22.56 0.41
N ASN A 6 -1.20 23.78 0.11
CA ASN A 6 -0.89 24.94 0.93
C ASN A 6 -2.00 25.09 1.98
N PHE A 7 -1.70 24.71 3.22
CA PHE A 7 -2.67 24.77 4.33
C PHE A 7 -2.99 26.20 4.80
N ILE A 8 -2.21 27.21 4.42
CA ILE A 8 -2.51 28.61 4.73
C ILE A 8 -3.56 29.14 3.74
N THR A 9 -3.39 28.87 2.46
CA THR A 9 -4.30 29.37 1.41
C THR A 9 -5.45 28.41 1.10
N GLY A 10 -5.39 27.16 1.56
CA GLY A 10 -6.36 26.11 1.24
C GLY A 10 -6.33 25.67 -0.23
N ILE A 11 -5.22 25.90 -0.95
CA ILE A 11 -5.08 25.56 -2.37
C ILE A 11 -4.21 24.31 -2.51
N GLU A 12 -4.71 23.32 -3.24
CA GLU A 12 -3.93 22.16 -3.68
C GLU A 12 -3.28 22.46 -5.04
N THR A 13 -1.98 22.19 -5.16
CA THR A 13 -1.31 22.08 -6.44
C THR A 13 -1.17 20.60 -6.79
N TYR A 14 -1.78 20.17 -7.88
CA TYR A 14 -1.89 18.76 -8.25
C TYR A 14 -1.47 18.52 -9.70
N LEU A 15 -1.39 17.24 -10.09
CA LEU A 15 -1.03 16.85 -11.45
C LEU A 15 -2.26 16.26 -12.13
N SER A 16 -2.59 16.75 -13.32
CA SER A 16 -3.61 16.16 -14.18
C SER A 16 -3.00 15.70 -15.49
N SER A 17 -3.53 14.60 -16.03
CA SER A 17 -3.32 14.18 -17.41
C SER A 17 -3.80 15.25 -18.38
N TRP A 18 -3.21 15.29 -19.56
CA TRP A 18 -3.83 15.96 -20.70
C TRP A 18 -5.06 15.18 -21.14
N LYS A 19 -6.06 15.90 -21.66
CA LYS A 19 -7.29 15.30 -22.18
C LYS A 19 -7.00 14.39 -23.36
N THR A 20 -6.11 14.81 -24.25
CA THR A 20 -5.56 14.02 -25.35
C THR A 20 -4.08 14.36 -25.54
N ILE A 21 -3.37 13.71 -26.47
CA ILE A 21 -1.96 14.04 -26.72
C ILE A 21 -1.81 15.42 -27.38
N GLU A 22 -2.84 15.91 -28.07
CA GLU A 22 -2.91 17.22 -28.70
C GLU A 22 -3.56 18.30 -27.81
N ASP A 23 -4.50 17.94 -26.93
CA ASP A 23 -5.25 18.88 -26.08
C ASP A 23 -4.69 18.93 -24.64
N PRO A 24 -4.00 20.01 -24.24
CA PRO A 24 -3.41 20.17 -22.92
C PRO A 24 -4.41 20.55 -21.82
N ALA A 25 -5.71 20.57 -22.10
CA ALA A 25 -6.75 20.69 -21.09
C ALA A 25 -6.69 19.52 -20.08
N PRO A 26 -7.20 19.69 -18.85
CA PRO A 26 -7.30 18.60 -17.88
C PRO A 26 -8.06 17.40 -18.45
N GLY A 27 -7.44 16.23 -18.37
CA GLY A 27 -8.01 14.94 -18.72
C GLY A 27 -8.61 14.23 -17.52
N ASP A 28 -9.00 12.97 -17.74
CA ASP A 28 -9.74 12.19 -16.75
C ASP A 28 -8.89 11.75 -15.55
N PHE A 29 -7.56 11.70 -15.68
CA PHE A 29 -6.67 11.19 -14.63
C PHE A 29 -5.96 12.34 -13.90
N ALA A 30 -5.90 12.24 -12.57
CA ALA A 30 -5.17 13.20 -11.75
C ALA A 30 -4.53 12.55 -10.52
N TYR A 31 -3.33 13.00 -10.17
CA TYR A 31 -2.68 12.68 -8.91
C TYR A 31 -2.93 13.79 -7.91
N HIS A 32 -3.49 13.42 -6.77
CA HIS A 32 -3.77 14.30 -5.64
C HIS A 32 -2.98 13.87 -4.41
N LEU A 33 -2.69 14.82 -3.52
CA LEU A 33 -2.22 14.54 -2.18
C LEU A 33 -3.43 14.49 -1.25
N ASP A 34 -3.76 13.31 -0.72
CA ASP A 34 -4.81 13.16 0.29
C ASP A 34 -4.21 13.44 1.67
N PRO A 35 -4.62 14.53 2.36
CA PRO A 35 -4.14 14.86 3.69
C PRO A 35 -4.93 14.17 4.81
N THR A 36 -5.95 13.36 4.49
CA THR A 36 -6.77 12.67 5.49
C THR A 36 -5.93 11.62 6.20
N GLY A 37 -5.82 11.72 7.53
CA GLY A 37 -4.95 10.85 8.32
C GLY A 37 -3.47 11.17 8.06
N TYR A 38 -2.69 10.18 7.62
CA TYR A 38 -1.30 10.41 7.24
C TYR A 38 -1.18 10.64 5.72
N PRO A 39 -0.48 11.69 5.25
CA PRO A 39 -0.48 12.09 3.85
C PRO A 39 -0.06 10.98 2.88
N GLN A 40 -0.85 10.79 1.83
CA GLN A 40 -0.61 9.81 0.77
C GLN A 40 -0.97 10.35 -0.61
N ILE A 41 -0.33 9.83 -1.66
CA ILE A 41 -0.69 10.18 -3.04
C ILE A 41 -1.72 9.19 -3.58
N VAL A 42 -2.78 9.72 -4.16
CA VAL A 42 -3.83 8.95 -4.81
C VAL A 42 -3.98 9.39 -6.26
N MET A 43 -4.14 8.40 -7.15
CA MET A 43 -4.51 8.63 -8.53
C MET A 43 -6.01 8.42 -8.68
N ARG A 44 -6.70 9.46 -9.15
CA ARG A 44 -8.13 9.46 -9.42
C ARG A 44 -8.35 9.44 -10.92
N GLN A 45 -9.37 8.69 -11.33
CA GLN A 45 -10.02 8.89 -12.61
C GLN A 45 -11.35 9.57 -12.33
N ASN A 46 -11.48 10.82 -12.76
CA ASN A 46 -12.55 11.72 -12.36
C ASN A 46 -12.61 11.81 -10.83
N LYS A 47 -13.73 11.40 -10.21
CA LYS A 47 -13.90 11.40 -8.74
C LYS A 47 -13.50 10.08 -8.07
N VAL A 48 -13.20 9.03 -8.85
CA VAL A 48 -12.99 7.67 -8.34
C VAL A 48 -11.51 7.40 -8.16
N VAL A 49 -11.11 6.95 -6.97
CA VAL A 49 -9.73 6.52 -6.70
C VAL A 49 -9.47 5.21 -7.45
N LYS A 50 -8.47 5.21 -8.34
CA LYS A 50 -8.07 4.01 -9.10
C LYS A 50 -6.83 3.36 -8.53
N PHE A 51 -5.90 4.16 -8.00
CA PHE A 51 -4.66 3.64 -7.43
C PHE A 51 -4.22 4.52 -6.26
N ARG A 52 -3.71 3.92 -5.20
CA ARG A 52 -3.01 4.65 -4.15
C ARG A 52 -1.53 4.34 -4.28
N ILE A 53 -0.73 5.38 -4.34
CA ILE A 53 0.72 5.24 -4.23
C ILE A 53 1.07 4.94 -2.76
N GLY A 54 0.27 5.40 -1.81
CA GLY A 54 0.44 5.15 -0.38
C GLY A 54 1.21 6.27 0.32
N PRO A 55 1.50 6.08 1.62
CA PRO A 55 2.04 7.13 2.48
C PRO A 55 3.53 7.42 2.21
N TRP A 56 3.97 8.60 2.65
CA TRP A 56 5.39 8.98 2.67
C TRP A 56 6.13 8.26 3.81
N ASN A 57 7.25 7.61 3.52
CA ASN A 57 7.97 6.86 4.55
C ASN A 57 9.19 7.55 5.15
N GLY A 58 9.43 8.82 4.79
CA GLY A 58 10.62 9.57 5.15
C GLY A 58 11.68 9.64 4.06
N LEU A 59 11.65 8.69 3.11
CA LEU A 59 12.55 8.64 1.97
C LEU A 59 11.81 8.78 0.63
N ARG A 60 10.69 8.06 0.48
CA ARG A 60 9.84 8.04 -0.72
C ARG A 60 8.40 7.66 -0.39
N PHE A 61 7.51 7.74 -1.37
CA PHE A 61 6.19 7.14 -1.27
C PHE A 61 6.29 5.62 -1.44
N CYS A 62 5.58 4.88 -0.58
CA CYS A 62 5.75 3.42 -0.46
C CYS A 62 5.53 2.66 -1.77
N GLY A 63 4.55 3.07 -2.58
CA GLY A 63 4.19 2.42 -3.83
C GLY A 63 5.05 2.80 -5.04
N ILE A 64 6.07 3.64 -4.88
CA ILE A 64 7.01 3.98 -5.96
C ILE A 64 8.28 3.13 -5.79
N PRO A 65 8.54 2.12 -6.62
CA PRO A 65 9.76 1.32 -6.53
C PRO A 65 11.00 2.14 -6.90
N ASN A 66 12.17 1.73 -6.42
CA ASN A 66 13.44 2.34 -6.83
C ASN A 66 13.75 2.02 -8.30
N LYS A 67 14.33 2.99 -9.01
CA LYS A 67 14.81 2.80 -10.39
C LYS A 67 15.77 1.61 -10.44
N GLY A 68 15.43 0.61 -11.25
CA GLY A 68 16.27 -0.58 -11.50
C GLY A 68 15.91 -1.84 -10.73
N ARG A 69 14.93 -1.82 -9.82
CA ARG A 69 14.47 -3.02 -9.09
C ARG A 69 12.95 -3.01 -8.92
N SER A 70 12.21 -3.26 -9.99
CA SER A 70 10.76 -3.45 -9.92
C SER A 70 10.44 -4.92 -10.13
N HIS A 71 10.24 -5.63 -9.02
CA HIS A 71 9.41 -6.83 -9.03
C HIS A 71 8.28 -6.57 -8.05
N ILE A 72 7.19 -5.97 -8.54
CA ILE A 72 5.89 -6.14 -7.89
C ILE A 72 5.56 -7.62 -8.12
N LEU A 73 5.83 -8.45 -7.13
CA LEU A 73 5.44 -9.86 -7.18
C LEU A 73 3.91 -9.89 -7.09
N HIS A 74 3.27 -10.41 -8.13
CA HIS A 74 1.83 -10.32 -8.32
C HIS A 74 1.00 -11.17 -7.33
N ASP A 75 1.65 -12.00 -6.50
CA ASP A 75 0.97 -13.08 -5.79
C ASP A 75 0.94 -12.95 -4.25
N VAL A 76 1.25 -11.77 -3.70
CA VAL A 76 1.49 -11.66 -2.24
C VAL A 76 0.21 -11.47 -1.40
N TRP A 77 -0.93 -11.23 -2.04
CA TRP A 77 -2.22 -11.29 -1.35
C TRP A 77 -2.52 -12.71 -0.83
N ILE A 78 -1.93 -13.74 -1.44
CA ILE A 78 -2.13 -15.15 -1.06
C ILE A 78 -1.45 -15.49 0.26
N ASP A 79 -0.25 -14.96 0.51
CA ASP A 79 0.52 -15.31 1.72
C ASP A 79 0.06 -14.55 2.97
N LEU A 80 -0.45 -13.33 2.81
CA LEU A 80 -1.02 -12.53 3.91
C LEU A 80 -2.44 -12.98 4.28
N CYS A 81 -3.22 -13.43 3.30
CA CYS A 81 -4.61 -13.82 3.48
C CYS A 81 -4.76 -15.28 3.93
N GLN A 82 -4.57 -15.52 5.22
CA GLN A 82 -4.65 -16.88 5.76
C GLN A 82 -6.06 -17.49 5.69
N LEU A 83 -7.10 -16.65 5.76
CA LEU A 83 -8.50 -17.07 5.65
C LEU A 83 -9.29 -16.08 4.78
N PRO A 84 -9.63 -16.47 3.53
CA PRO A 84 -10.45 -15.63 2.68
C PRO A 84 -11.89 -15.58 3.20
N LYS A 85 -12.51 -14.40 3.14
CA LYS A 85 -13.92 -14.23 3.52
C LYS A 85 -14.88 -14.93 2.55
N ASP A 86 -14.47 -15.02 1.27
CA ASP A 86 -15.18 -15.74 0.21
C ASP A 86 -14.21 -16.74 -0.45
N PRO A 87 -14.20 -18.01 0.00
CA PRO A 87 -13.32 -19.05 -0.55
C PRO A 87 -13.57 -19.32 -2.03
N GLU A 88 -14.82 -19.22 -2.50
CA GLU A 88 -15.13 -19.48 -3.91
C GLU A 88 -14.68 -18.33 -4.81
N GLY A 89 -14.88 -17.09 -4.37
CA GLY A 89 -14.32 -15.91 -5.01
C GLY A 89 -12.80 -16.01 -5.13
N TRP A 90 -12.14 -16.49 -4.07
CA TRP A 90 -10.70 -16.71 -4.04
C TRP A 90 -10.21 -17.65 -5.15
N VAL A 91 -10.90 -18.78 -5.35
CA VAL A 91 -10.60 -19.75 -6.43
C VAL A 91 -10.80 -19.12 -7.82
N ARG A 92 -11.74 -18.17 -7.94
CA ARG A 92 -11.99 -17.42 -9.18
C ARG A 92 -11.10 -16.17 -9.35
N ALA A 93 -10.10 -15.99 -8.48
CA ALA A 93 -9.25 -14.80 -8.43
C ALA A 93 -10.02 -13.48 -8.19
N ASP A 94 -11.16 -13.56 -7.48
CA ASP A 94 -11.87 -12.41 -6.92
C ASP A 94 -11.52 -12.27 -5.43
N TRP A 95 -10.65 -11.31 -5.14
CA TRP A 95 -10.16 -11.02 -3.78
C TRP A 95 -10.84 -9.79 -3.16
N SER A 96 -11.92 -9.29 -3.77
CA SER A 96 -12.59 -8.06 -3.34
C SER A 96 -13.16 -8.14 -1.92
N ASN A 97 -13.56 -9.33 -1.49
CA ASN A 97 -14.10 -9.59 -0.14
C ASN A 97 -13.03 -9.64 0.96
N GLY A 98 -11.75 -9.65 0.60
CA GLY A 98 -10.64 -9.65 1.54
C GLY A 98 -10.56 -10.89 2.43
N CYS A 99 -10.00 -10.71 3.63
CA CYS A 99 -9.65 -11.78 4.56
C CYS A 99 -10.17 -11.47 5.95
N ILE A 100 -10.32 -12.51 6.75
CA ILE A 100 -10.62 -12.39 8.17
C ILE A 100 -9.49 -13.01 9.00
N ARG A 101 -9.38 -12.57 10.26
CA ARG A 101 -8.46 -13.21 11.22
C ARG A 101 -8.93 -14.64 11.50
N ARG A 102 -7.98 -15.56 11.70
CA ARG A 102 -8.28 -16.93 12.13
C ARG A 102 -8.76 -16.97 13.57
N THR A 103 -8.05 -16.27 14.43
CA THR A 103 -8.40 -16.16 15.84
C THR A 103 -8.82 -14.72 16.14
N ASN A 104 -9.93 -14.57 16.86
CA ASN A 104 -10.37 -13.26 17.33
C ASN A 104 -9.35 -12.67 18.31
N LEU A 105 -9.16 -11.36 18.24
CA LEU A 105 -8.33 -10.62 19.18
C LEU A 105 -9.02 -10.56 20.55
N SER A 106 -8.24 -10.72 21.62
CA SER A 106 -8.73 -10.55 22.99
C SER A 106 -8.45 -9.15 23.54
N CYS A 107 -7.73 -8.32 22.80
CA CYS A 107 -7.13 -7.05 23.23
C CYS A 107 -6.05 -7.23 24.32
N GLN A 108 -6.36 -8.01 25.36
CA GLN A 108 -5.44 -8.39 26.42
C GLN A 108 -4.63 -9.63 26.00
N GLY A 109 -3.31 -9.50 26.00
CA GLY A 109 -2.42 -10.58 25.59
C GLY A 109 -2.43 -10.83 24.08
N ASP A 110 -2.82 -9.86 23.26
CA ASP A 110 -2.50 -9.90 21.82
C ASP A 110 -1.00 -9.64 21.60
N ALA A 111 -0.53 -9.93 20.40
CA ALA A 111 0.85 -9.71 19.99
C ALA A 111 0.93 -9.26 18.53
N PHE A 112 2.14 -9.10 17.99
CA PHE A 112 2.36 -8.66 16.62
C PHE A 112 3.20 -9.64 15.80
N LEU A 113 2.81 -9.80 14.54
CA LEU A 113 3.62 -10.45 13.51
C LEU A 113 4.24 -9.39 12.61
N ARG A 114 5.55 -9.53 12.37
CA ARG A 114 6.30 -8.67 11.45
C ARG A 114 6.19 -9.21 10.02
N TYR A 115 5.68 -8.38 9.12
CA TYR A 115 5.71 -8.59 7.68
C TYR A 115 6.67 -7.60 7.04
N SER A 116 7.67 -8.11 6.32
CA SER A 116 8.70 -7.29 5.69
C SER A 116 8.47 -7.12 4.19
N GLY A 117 9.01 -6.04 3.63
CA GLY A 117 8.91 -5.79 2.20
C GLY A 117 7.48 -5.49 1.76
N ILE A 118 6.74 -4.69 2.52
CA ILE A 118 5.33 -4.37 2.24
C ILE A 118 5.15 -2.90 1.82
N LYS A 119 4.31 -2.66 0.82
CA LYS A 119 3.65 -1.37 0.58
C LYS A 119 2.64 -1.16 1.71
N LEU A 120 2.87 -0.11 2.50
CA LEU A 120 1.99 0.24 3.63
C LEU A 120 0.52 0.43 3.18
N PRO A 121 -0.44 0.05 4.04
CA PRO A 121 -1.86 0.17 3.75
C PRO A 121 -2.32 1.62 3.60
N ASP A 122 -3.56 1.80 3.14
CA ASP A 122 -4.26 3.08 3.14
C ASP A 122 -4.15 3.75 4.51
N SER A 123 -3.72 5.01 4.51
CA SER A 123 -3.39 5.78 5.71
C SER A 123 -4.46 6.80 6.11
N ARG A 124 -5.67 6.74 5.53
CA ARG A 124 -6.78 7.63 5.93
C ARG A 124 -7.19 7.46 7.41
N HIS A 125 -7.15 6.22 7.89
CA HIS A 125 -7.50 5.82 9.24
C HIS A 125 -6.24 5.47 10.04
N SER A 126 -5.30 6.40 10.07
CA SER A 126 -4.01 6.22 10.74
C SER A 126 -3.56 7.47 11.47
N TRP A 127 -2.69 7.28 12.45
CA TRP A 127 -2.09 8.38 13.22
C TRP A 127 -0.58 8.26 13.26
N SER A 128 0.11 9.38 13.03
CA SER A 128 1.56 9.42 13.10
C SER A 128 2.08 10.11 14.34
N TYR A 129 3.01 9.46 15.04
CA TYR A 129 3.78 10.03 16.13
C TYR A 129 5.18 10.37 15.64
N ALA A 130 5.61 11.62 15.83
CA ALA A 130 6.89 12.09 15.29
C ALA A 130 8.12 11.54 16.04
N ARG A 131 7.97 11.23 17.34
CA ARG A 131 9.06 10.79 18.23
C ARG A 131 8.56 9.73 19.18
N MET A 132 8.80 8.47 18.85
CA MET A 132 8.38 7.34 19.66
C MET A 132 9.25 6.13 19.33
N THR A 133 9.68 5.34 20.32
CA THR A 133 10.46 4.13 20.07
C THR A 133 9.58 3.01 19.50
N LEU A 134 10.18 1.85 19.17
CA LEU A 134 9.41 0.73 18.64
C LEU A 134 8.55 0.11 19.77
N GLU A 135 9.14 -0.01 20.94
CA GLU A 135 8.55 -0.57 22.16
C GLU A 135 7.41 0.29 22.68
N GLU A 136 7.60 1.61 22.69
CA GLU A 136 6.54 2.56 23.05
C GLU A 136 5.34 2.44 22.08
N CYS A 137 5.62 2.34 20.77
CA CYS A 137 4.58 2.22 19.75
C CYS A 137 3.78 0.92 19.89
N GLU A 138 4.48 -0.17 20.17
CA GLU A 138 3.86 -1.46 20.44
C GLU A 138 2.95 -1.37 21.68
N ALA A 139 3.45 -0.80 22.77
CA ALA A 139 2.70 -0.63 24.01
C ALA A 139 1.47 0.28 23.85
N GLU A 140 1.55 1.33 23.02
CA GLU A 140 0.42 2.21 22.72
C GLU A 140 -0.64 1.49 21.88
N CYS A 141 -0.21 0.72 20.86
CA CYS A 141 -1.11 -0.08 20.05
C CYS A 141 -1.80 -1.18 20.88
N LEU A 142 -1.08 -1.86 21.79
CA LEU A 142 -1.68 -2.87 22.67
C LEU A 142 -2.72 -2.28 23.62
N ARG A 143 -2.47 -1.07 24.14
CA ARG A 143 -3.41 -0.35 25.01
C ARG A 143 -4.68 0.08 24.30
N ASN A 144 -4.65 0.27 22.98
CA ASN A 144 -5.82 0.62 22.18
C ASN A 144 -6.39 -0.61 21.47
N CYS A 145 -7.54 -1.13 21.92
CA CYS A 145 -8.15 -2.33 21.33
C CYS A 145 -8.56 -2.17 19.85
N SER A 146 -8.72 -0.94 19.35
CA SER A 146 -8.98 -0.69 17.93
C SER A 146 -7.71 -0.73 17.08
N CYS A 147 -6.52 -0.67 17.68
CA CYS A 147 -5.28 -0.70 16.91
C CYS A 147 -5.10 -2.05 16.20
N THR A 148 -4.89 -2.00 14.88
CA THR A 148 -4.75 -3.18 14.03
C THR A 148 -3.32 -3.43 13.56
N ALA A 149 -2.52 -2.38 13.39
CA ALA A 149 -1.12 -2.49 12.99
C ALA A 149 -0.30 -1.22 13.28
N TYR A 150 1.01 -1.34 13.26
CA TYR A 150 1.92 -0.20 13.26
C TYR A 150 3.16 -0.42 12.38
N THR A 151 3.89 0.66 12.08
CA THR A 151 5.17 0.63 11.36
C THR A 151 6.12 1.72 11.83
N HIS A 152 7.40 1.55 11.50
CA HIS A 152 8.43 2.57 11.62
C HIS A 152 8.49 3.43 10.34
N LEU A 153 8.37 4.75 10.50
CA LEU A 153 8.66 5.74 9.46
C LEU A 153 10.13 6.20 9.58
N GLY A 154 10.92 6.00 8.52
CA GLY A 154 12.33 6.39 8.43
C GLY A 154 12.51 7.88 8.16
N LEU A 155 11.96 8.74 9.02
CA LEU A 155 12.10 10.20 8.90
C LEU A 155 13.54 10.63 9.25
N SER A 156 14.12 11.55 8.46
CA SER A 156 15.49 12.08 8.60
C SER A 156 15.84 12.72 9.95
N LYS A 157 14.87 12.88 10.85
CA LYS A 157 15.05 13.38 12.22
C LYS A 157 14.70 12.36 13.32
N GLY A 158 14.56 11.08 12.96
CA GLY A 158 14.49 9.95 13.87
C GLY A 158 13.09 9.62 14.39
N SER A 159 12.70 8.35 14.20
CA SER A 159 11.68 7.62 14.98
C SER A 159 10.21 8.02 14.81
N GLY A 160 9.80 8.35 13.59
CA GLY A 160 8.36 8.42 13.29
C GLY A 160 7.70 7.05 13.43
N ARG A 161 6.48 7.01 13.94
CA ARG A 161 5.63 5.80 14.00
C ARG A 161 4.30 6.10 13.35
N LEU A 162 3.75 5.12 12.66
CA LEU A 162 2.43 5.20 12.05
C LEU A 162 1.60 4.01 12.55
N ILE A 163 0.42 4.31 13.08
CA ILE A 163 -0.49 3.34 13.70
C ILE A 163 -1.83 3.35 12.95
N TRP A 164 -2.41 2.18 12.70
CA TRP A 164 -3.72 1.99 12.07
C TRP A 164 -4.78 1.49 13.06
N PHE A 165 -6.04 1.90 12.86
CA PHE A 165 -7.15 1.61 13.78
C PHE A 165 -8.34 0.87 13.14
N ASP A 166 -8.24 0.51 11.86
CA ASP A 166 -9.31 -0.12 11.08
C ASP A 166 -8.75 -1.24 10.20
N ASP A 167 -9.57 -1.76 9.29
CA ASP A 167 -9.17 -2.71 8.26
C ASP A 167 -7.97 -2.21 7.45
N LEU A 168 -7.01 -3.11 7.24
CA LEU A 168 -5.82 -2.81 6.47
C LEU A 168 -6.10 -3.07 4.98
N VAL A 169 -6.17 -2.00 4.19
CA VAL A 169 -6.55 -2.09 2.77
C VAL A 169 -5.43 -1.62 1.84
N ASP A 170 -5.40 -2.18 0.63
CA ASP A 170 -4.41 -1.88 -0.44
C ASP A 170 -2.94 -2.16 -0.03
N ILE A 171 -2.75 -3.17 0.81
CA ILE A 171 -1.45 -3.80 1.09
C ILE A 171 -0.97 -4.57 -0.15
N ARG A 172 0.33 -4.47 -0.45
CA ARG A 172 1.02 -5.25 -1.50
C ARG A 172 2.44 -5.55 -1.05
N ALA A 173 3.06 -6.64 -1.47
CA ALA A 173 4.50 -6.77 -1.24
C ALA A 173 5.34 -6.13 -2.34
N LEU A 174 6.52 -5.71 -1.90
CA LEU A 174 7.58 -5.02 -2.60
C LEU A 174 8.87 -5.72 -2.16
N SER A 175 9.44 -6.54 -3.04
CA SER A 175 10.53 -7.46 -2.71
C SER A 175 11.73 -6.80 -2.00
N ALA A 176 12.32 -5.75 -2.57
CA ALA A 176 13.53 -5.11 -2.04
C ALA A 176 13.31 -3.73 -1.42
N ASP A 177 12.11 -3.19 -1.58
CA ASP A 177 11.81 -1.76 -1.44
C ASP A 177 10.63 -1.48 -0.51
N GLY A 178 10.00 -2.51 0.02
CA GLY A 178 8.92 -2.35 0.98
C GLY A 178 9.41 -2.09 2.40
N GLN A 179 8.46 -1.83 3.27
CA GLN A 179 8.71 -1.59 4.69
C GLN A 179 8.17 -2.72 5.55
N ASP A 180 8.67 -2.76 6.78
CA ASP A 180 8.15 -3.64 7.81
C ASP A 180 6.83 -3.08 8.35
N ILE A 181 5.82 -3.93 8.46
CA ILE A 181 4.57 -3.65 9.17
C ILE A 181 4.35 -4.72 10.23
N TYR A 182 3.88 -4.31 11.40
CA TYR A 182 3.59 -5.15 12.54
C TYR A 182 2.08 -5.24 12.67
N ILE A 183 1.50 -6.41 12.35
CA ILE A 183 0.03 -6.61 12.35
C ILE A 183 -0.36 -7.35 13.63
N ARG A 184 -1.39 -6.82 14.31
CA ARG A 184 -1.90 -7.38 15.57
C ARG A 184 -2.61 -8.71 15.35
N VAL A 185 -2.23 -9.70 16.14
CA VAL A 185 -2.75 -11.07 16.15
C VAL A 185 -2.99 -11.56 17.57
N ALA A 186 -3.78 -12.61 17.73
CA ALA A 186 -3.91 -13.29 19.02
C ALA A 186 -2.58 -13.97 19.39
N SER A 187 -2.16 -13.93 20.66
CA SER A 187 -0.88 -14.56 21.07
C SER A 187 -0.83 -16.06 20.78
N SER A 188 -1.98 -16.74 20.72
CA SER A 188 -2.05 -18.16 20.34
C SER A 188 -1.62 -18.42 18.90
N GLU A 189 -1.46 -17.39 18.07
CA GLU A 189 -0.95 -17.49 16.70
C GLU A 189 0.58 -17.30 16.62
N LEU A 190 1.23 -16.84 17.70
CA LEU A 190 2.68 -16.76 17.76
C LEU A 190 3.33 -18.15 17.76
N GLY A 191 4.43 -18.30 17.03
CA GLY A 191 5.21 -19.55 17.01
C GLY A 191 4.53 -20.72 16.29
N LYS A 192 3.28 -20.57 15.82
CA LYS A 192 2.72 -21.48 14.82
C LYS A 192 3.44 -21.19 13.51
N ASN A 193 4.14 -22.18 12.95
CA ASN A 193 4.69 -22.08 11.60
C ASN A 193 3.55 -21.72 10.64
N LEU A 194 3.44 -20.43 10.30
CA LEU A 194 2.41 -19.86 9.42
C LEU A 194 2.46 -20.44 8.00
N CYS A 195 3.45 -21.28 7.71
CA CYS A 195 3.64 -21.98 6.44
C CYS A 195 3.19 -23.47 6.45
N GLN A 196 2.70 -24.03 7.56
CA GLN A 196 2.48 -25.50 7.63
C GLN A 196 1.02 -25.99 7.68
N GLN A 197 0.00 -25.14 7.72
CA GLN A 197 -1.37 -25.64 7.93
C GLN A 197 -2.46 -25.14 7.00
N ILE A 198 -2.20 -24.24 6.05
CA ILE A 198 -3.18 -23.93 5.01
C ILE A 198 -2.47 -23.92 3.66
N PHE A 199 -2.82 -24.92 2.85
CA PHE A 199 -2.16 -25.42 1.65
C PHE A 199 -0.79 -26.05 1.89
N LYS A 200 -0.69 -27.34 1.57
CA LYS A 200 0.58 -27.88 1.03
C LYS A 200 1.13 -26.80 0.11
N CYS A 201 2.36 -26.36 0.35
CA CYS A 201 3.25 -25.77 -0.65
C CYS A 201 3.18 -26.67 -1.88
N SER A 202 2.17 -26.46 -2.70
CA SER A 202 2.02 -27.08 -3.98
C SER A 202 2.84 -26.14 -4.83
N LEU A 203 4.08 -26.56 -5.07
CA LEU A 203 4.86 -26.17 -6.22
C LEU A 203 3.96 -26.24 -7.46
N PHE A 204 3.15 -25.20 -7.67
CA PHE A 204 2.51 -24.90 -8.93
C PHE A 204 3.15 -23.61 -9.37
N THR A 205 4.36 -23.76 -9.88
CA THR A 205 4.99 -22.87 -10.83
C THR A 205 4.07 -22.78 -12.04
N ILE A 206 3.00 -21.99 -11.95
CA ILE A 206 2.21 -21.65 -13.13
C ILE A 206 2.87 -20.41 -13.70
N PHE A 207 3.72 -20.64 -14.68
CA PHE A 207 4.13 -19.64 -15.65
C PHE A 207 2.87 -19.07 -16.32
N TYR A 208 2.30 -18.00 -15.79
CA TYR A 208 1.58 -17.03 -16.61
C TYR A 208 2.55 -15.90 -16.91
N ALA A 209 3.30 -16.10 -18.00
CA ALA A 209 4.03 -15.06 -18.67
C ALA A 209 3.03 -14.07 -19.30
N ASP A 210 2.49 -13.15 -18.50
CA ASP A 210 1.85 -11.97 -19.03
C ASP A 210 2.96 -10.95 -19.36
N THR A 211 3.15 -10.72 -20.65
CA THR A 211 4.16 -9.83 -21.22
C THR A 211 3.97 -8.38 -20.73
N CYS A 212 4.65 -8.00 -19.65
CA CYS A 212 4.90 -6.60 -19.28
C CYS A 212 6.07 -6.08 -20.12
N GLN A 213 5.78 -5.31 -21.17
CA GLN A 213 6.82 -4.70 -22.00
C GLN A 213 7.34 -3.41 -21.34
N LYS A 214 8.64 -3.38 -21.05
CA LYS A 214 9.37 -2.23 -20.49
C LYS A 214 9.40 -1.10 -21.53
N TYR A 215 8.83 0.06 -21.23
CA TYR A 215 8.97 1.27 -22.05
C TYR A 215 10.05 2.17 -21.43
N GLN A 216 11.10 2.48 -22.18
CA GLN A 216 12.20 3.35 -21.76
C GLN A 216 12.01 4.74 -22.37
N ASP A 217 11.76 5.77 -21.55
CA ASP A 217 11.92 7.17 -21.96
C ASP A 217 12.86 7.90 -20.98
N LYS A 218 13.76 8.71 -21.52
CA LYS A 218 14.98 9.22 -20.86
C LYS A 218 14.76 10.41 -19.92
N SER A 219 13.52 10.78 -19.56
CA SER A 219 13.30 12.03 -18.78
C SER A 219 12.11 12.06 -17.80
N MET A 220 11.35 11.00 -17.59
CA MET A 220 10.27 11.01 -16.59
C MET A 220 9.92 9.58 -16.10
N LEU A 221 9.37 9.47 -14.88
CA LEU A 221 9.09 8.25 -14.10
C LEU A 221 8.69 7.00 -14.92
N ASP A 222 9.28 5.84 -14.58
CA ASP A 222 8.94 4.53 -15.15
C ASP A 222 7.53 4.10 -14.67
N PHE A 223 6.62 3.76 -15.59
CA PHE A 223 5.30 3.19 -15.28
C PHE A 223 5.17 1.76 -15.81
N TYR A 224 4.57 0.88 -15.01
CA TYR A 224 4.16 -0.47 -15.42
C TYR A 224 2.62 -0.50 -15.55
N VAL A 225 2.11 -0.88 -16.73
CA VAL A 225 0.67 -1.07 -16.99
C VAL A 225 0.43 -2.55 -17.29
N CYS A 226 -0.25 -3.25 -16.37
CA CYS A 226 -0.67 -4.64 -16.58
C CYS A 226 -2.09 -4.64 -17.19
N LYS A 227 -2.29 -5.33 -18.32
CA LYS A 227 -3.52 -5.30 -19.13
C LYS A 227 -4.69 -6.01 -18.42
N ARG A 228 -5.63 -5.24 -17.88
CA ARG A 228 -7.07 -5.42 -18.20
C ARG A 228 -7.59 -4.11 -18.75
N THR A 229 -7.50 -3.98 -20.08
CA THR A 229 -8.07 -2.91 -20.92
C THR A 229 -7.81 -1.48 -20.44
N LEU A 230 -6.57 -1.02 -20.55
CA LEU A 230 -6.27 0.40 -20.72
C LEU A 230 -5.38 0.53 -21.96
N LYS A 231 -5.86 1.27 -22.96
CA LYS A 231 -5.07 1.67 -24.13
C LYS A 231 -3.85 2.44 -23.60
N THR A 232 -2.65 1.89 -23.76
CA THR A 232 -1.40 2.56 -23.42
C THR A 232 -1.11 3.63 -24.47
N GLY A 233 -1.40 4.88 -24.13
CA GLY A 233 -0.89 6.07 -24.82
C GLY A 233 0.07 6.82 -23.89
N LEU A 234 1.03 7.56 -24.45
CA LEU A 234 1.80 8.53 -23.67
C LEU A 234 0.82 9.58 -23.12
N VAL A 235 0.64 9.60 -21.80
CA VAL A 235 -0.17 10.60 -21.12
C VAL A 235 0.76 11.71 -20.63
N ARG A 236 0.62 12.90 -21.22
CA ARG A 236 1.33 14.09 -20.72
C ARG A 236 0.68 14.55 -19.43
N LEU A 237 1.48 14.85 -18.41
CA LEU A 237 1.02 15.41 -17.15
C LEU A 237 1.27 16.92 -17.11
N ARG A 238 0.36 17.66 -16.50
CA ARG A 238 0.45 19.11 -16.29
C ARG A 238 0.07 19.47 -14.86
N TRP A 239 0.74 20.49 -14.33
CA TRP A 239 0.46 21.09 -13.03
C TRP A 239 -0.75 22.01 -13.11
N PHE A 240 -1.65 21.91 -12.13
CA PHE A 240 -2.80 22.79 -11.92
C PHE A 240 -2.81 23.30 -10.49
#